data_AF-Q86HE5-F1
#
_entry.id   AF-Q86HE5-F1
#
_cell.length_a   1.000
_cell.length_b   1.000
_cell.length_c   1.000
_cell.angle_alpha   90.00
_cell.angle_beta   90.00
_cell.angle_gamma   90.00
#
_symmetry.space_group_name_H-M   'P 1'
#
loop_
_entity.id
_entity.type
_entity.pdbx_description
1 polymer ?
#
loop_
_entity_poly.entity_id
_entity_poly.type
_entity_poly.pdbx_seq_one_letter_code
_entity_poly.pdbx_strand_id
1 'polypeptide(L)'
;MNKLISLLLVCLVAIALVNADCAIDFDSDTVNSVTSSDWSCLAASNDRVIMQVFSGGYGYTSGIASAVQGAQAAGISTIDLYAFLCNQCSGNSPSSSAIQSIVSQLQNDGVSYNMLWIDVEQCDGCWGDLGDNAAFVQEAVETAQNLGVNVGVYSSIGEWSQTVGNLSGLGVDLWYAHYDNNPSFSDSSFYEFGGWTSPTMKQYAGNGNECGVSVDMNFFGSGTCSASTGSGSGSSSGSSSGSSSGSSSGSGSSSGSGSSSGSSSGSGSGSSSSGSGSGSGSSSGSGSSSGSGSGSS
;
A
#
# COMPACT_ATOMS: atom_id res chain seq x y z
N MET A 1 -34.32 -27.38 -57.32
CA MET A 1 -34.71 -26.04 -56.83
C MET A 1 -34.41 -25.96 -55.35
N ASN A 2 -33.45 -25.09 -55.04
CA ASN A 2 -33.10 -24.41 -53.78
C ASN A 2 -32.73 -25.23 -52.54
N LYS A 3 -31.41 -25.43 -52.39
CA LYS A 3 -30.67 -25.69 -51.16
C LYS A 3 -30.58 -24.39 -50.33
N LEU A 4 -30.78 -24.44 -49.02
CA LEU A 4 -30.39 -23.38 -48.08
C LEU A 4 -29.42 -23.98 -47.06
N ILE A 5 -28.15 -23.63 -47.23
CA ILE A 5 -27.03 -23.91 -46.35
C ILE A 5 -26.94 -22.70 -45.41
N SER A 6 -27.21 -22.89 -44.12
CA SER A 6 -26.91 -21.89 -43.08
C SER A 6 -25.41 -21.92 -42.78
N LEU A 7 -24.74 -20.82 -43.12
CA LEU A 7 -23.34 -20.56 -42.83
C LEU A 7 -23.18 -20.04 -41.39
N LEU A 8 -22.20 -20.61 -40.71
CA LEU A 8 -21.66 -20.30 -39.38
C LEU A 8 -21.28 -18.80 -39.23
N LEU A 9 -21.67 -18.16 -38.13
CA LEU A 9 -21.05 -16.92 -37.65
C LEU A 9 -20.45 -17.20 -36.26
N VAL A 10 -19.23 -17.73 -36.22
CA VAL A 10 -18.43 -17.79 -35.00
C VAL A 10 -17.80 -16.41 -34.82
N CYS A 11 -18.38 -15.61 -33.94
CA CYS A 11 -17.84 -14.33 -33.51
C CYS A 11 -16.70 -14.62 -32.52
N LEU A 12 -15.48 -14.76 -33.03
CA LEU A 12 -14.28 -14.85 -32.20
C LEU A 12 -13.93 -13.41 -31.77
N VAL A 13 -14.49 -12.97 -30.64
CA VAL A 13 -14.03 -11.76 -29.96
C VAL A 13 -12.69 -12.10 -29.33
N ALA A 14 -11.61 -11.84 -30.05
CA ALA A 14 -10.28 -11.74 -29.44
C ALA A 14 -10.30 -10.49 -28.56
N ILE A 15 -10.63 -10.66 -27.28
CA ILE A 15 -10.33 -9.66 -26.27
C ILE A 15 -8.80 -9.60 -26.27
N ALA A 16 -8.24 -8.55 -26.86
CA ALA A 16 -6.85 -8.21 -26.64
C ALA A 16 -6.72 -7.96 -25.14
N LEU A 17 -6.18 -8.94 -24.41
CA LEU A 17 -5.60 -8.70 -23.10
C LEU A 17 -4.49 -7.68 -23.34
N VAL A 18 -4.83 -6.42 -23.14
CA VAL A 18 -3.85 -5.36 -23.01
C VAL A 18 -3.14 -5.72 -21.71
N ASN A 19 -1.96 -6.32 -21.79
CA ASN A 19 -1.13 -6.54 -20.61
C ASN A 19 -0.89 -5.15 -20.02
N ALA A 20 -1.59 -4.88 -18.93
CA ALA A 20 -1.56 -3.61 -18.28
C ALA A 20 -0.47 -3.76 -17.22
N ASP A 21 0.62 -3.01 -17.35
CA ASP A 21 1.68 -3.03 -16.34
C ASP A 21 1.27 -2.20 -15.10
N CYS A 22 0.03 -2.38 -14.66
CA CYS A 22 -0.52 -1.87 -13.41
C CYS A 22 -0.25 -2.89 -12.31
N ALA A 23 0.21 -2.38 -11.17
CA ALA A 23 0.26 -3.12 -9.94
C ALA A 23 -0.39 -2.28 -8.82
N ILE A 24 -0.75 -2.96 -7.75
CA ILE A 24 -1.26 -2.34 -6.52
C ILE A 24 -0.47 -2.84 -5.33
N ASP A 25 -0.34 -2.01 -4.31
CA ASP A 25 0.22 -2.42 -3.04
C ASP A 25 -0.71 -2.15 -1.85
N PHE A 26 -0.49 -2.91 -0.78
CA PHE A 26 -1.35 -3.00 0.39
C PHE A 26 -0.55 -2.99 1.69
N ASP A 27 -0.98 -2.16 2.64
CA ASP A 27 -0.55 -2.25 4.02
C ASP A 27 -1.03 -3.53 4.71
N SER A 28 -0.47 -3.82 5.88
CA SER A 28 -0.76 -5.03 6.65
C SER A 28 -2.22 -5.13 7.08
N ASP A 29 -2.90 -4.01 7.33
CA ASP A 29 -4.30 -4.01 7.74
C ASP A 29 -5.21 -4.41 6.57
N THR A 30 -4.92 -3.86 5.38
CA THR A 30 -5.63 -4.12 4.15
C THR A 30 -5.46 -5.57 3.72
N VAL A 31 -4.23 -6.12 3.79
CA VAL A 31 -3.92 -7.55 3.52
C VAL A 31 -4.88 -8.48 4.26
N ASN A 32 -5.23 -8.17 5.50
CA ASN A 32 -6.12 -9.00 6.33
C ASN A 32 -7.61 -8.85 6.00
N SER A 33 -7.99 -7.90 5.15
CA SER A 33 -9.39 -7.53 4.91
C SER A 33 -9.91 -7.82 3.48
N VAL A 34 -9.02 -8.06 2.51
CA VAL A 34 -9.41 -8.26 1.10
C VAL A 34 -10.22 -9.55 0.93
N THR A 35 -11.44 -9.43 0.42
CA THR A 35 -12.34 -10.58 0.19
C THR A 35 -12.14 -11.21 -1.19
N SER A 36 -12.72 -12.40 -1.43
CA SER A 36 -12.63 -13.06 -2.74
C SER A 36 -13.27 -12.24 -3.88
N SER A 37 -14.33 -11.46 -3.61
CA SER A 37 -14.92 -10.55 -4.61
C SER A 37 -14.00 -9.37 -4.92
N ASP A 38 -13.29 -8.87 -3.91
CA ASP A 38 -12.34 -7.79 -4.09
C ASP A 38 -11.17 -8.28 -4.95
N TRP A 39 -10.58 -9.43 -4.61
CA TRP A 39 -9.51 -10.05 -5.43
C TRP A 39 -9.93 -10.27 -6.89
N SER A 40 -11.15 -10.77 -7.12
CA SER A 40 -11.65 -10.97 -8.48
C SER A 40 -11.78 -9.65 -9.26
N CYS A 41 -12.11 -8.56 -8.57
CA CYS A 41 -12.21 -7.23 -9.17
C CYS A 41 -10.82 -6.63 -9.42
N LEU A 42 -9.90 -6.71 -8.45
CA LEU A 42 -8.55 -6.18 -8.55
C LEU A 42 -7.75 -6.86 -9.68
N ALA A 43 -7.92 -8.18 -9.83
CA ALA A 43 -7.29 -8.97 -10.89
C ALA A 43 -7.76 -8.58 -12.31
N ALA A 44 -8.83 -7.80 -12.45
CA ALA A 44 -9.30 -7.33 -13.76
C ALA A 44 -8.44 -6.17 -14.32
N SER A 45 -7.75 -5.43 -13.46
CA SER A 45 -6.92 -4.28 -13.86
C SER A 45 -5.45 -4.42 -13.50
N ASN A 46 -5.08 -5.38 -12.65
CA ASN A 46 -3.74 -5.48 -12.07
C ASN A 46 -3.12 -6.87 -12.31
N ASP A 47 -1.93 -6.87 -12.91
CA ASP A 47 -1.17 -8.08 -13.21
C ASP A 47 -0.23 -8.49 -12.07
N ARG A 48 0.03 -7.56 -11.14
CA ARG A 48 0.90 -7.72 -9.98
C ARG A 48 0.28 -7.09 -8.72
N VAL A 49 0.57 -7.70 -7.58
CA VAL A 49 0.29 -7.14 -6.26
C VAL A 49 1.55 -7.14 -5.40
N ILE A 50 1.72 -6.14 -4.54
CA ILE A 50 2.78 -6.05 -3.54
C ILE A 50 2.14 -5.96 -2.14
N MET A 51 2.33 -6.96 -1.27
CA MET A 51 1.66 -7.00 0.04
C MET A 51 2.64 -6.78 1.19
N GLN A 52 2.27 -5.97 2.20
CA GLN A 52 3.10 -5.79 3.39
C GLN A 52 3.17 -7.08 4.20
N VAL A 53 4.33 -7.75 4.16
CA VAL A 53 4.58 -8.97 4.93
C VAL A 53 5.10 -8.67 6.32
N PHE A 54 5.70 -7.50 6.53
CA PHE A 54 6.29 -7.11 7.81
C PHE A 54 6.14 -5.62 8.05
N SER A 55 5.63 -5.25 9.23
CA SER A 55 5.28 -3.88 9.58
C SER A 55 6.11 -3.38 10.75
N GLY A 56 7.36 -2.97 10.49
CA GLY A 56 8.21 -2.27 11.46
C GLY A 56 8.36 -3.05 12.77
N GLY A 57 7.93 -2.46 13.89
CA GLY A 57 7.96 -3.10 15.20
C GLY A 57 6.80 -4.06 15.51
N TYR A 58 5.79 -4.15 14.62
CA TYR A 58 4.62 -5.03 14.77
C TYR A 58 4.86 -6.45 14.25
N GLY A 59 5.89 -6.64 13.43
CA GLY A 59 6.32 -7.96 12.98
C GLY A 59 5.55 -8.47 11.75
N TYR A 60 5.44 -9.79 11.65
CA TYR A 60 4.93 -10.50 10.48
C TYR A 60 3.39 -10.39 10.35
N THR A 61 2.91 -10.09 9.15
CA THR A 61 1.48 -9.98 8.83
C THR A 61 0.83 -11.38 8.77
N SER A 62 0.03 -11.74 9.78
CA SER A 62 -0.52 -13.09 9.92
C SER A 62 -1.46 -13.55 8.78
N GLY A 63 -2.09 -12.63 8.05
CA GLY A 63 -2.99 -12.96 6.94
C GLY A 63 -2.30 -13.16 5.59
N ILE A 64 -0.98 -13.01 5.51
CA ILE A 64 -0.27 -12.97 4.22
C ILE A 64 -0.50 -14.24 3.39
N ALA A 65 -0.50 -15.41 4.03
CA ALA A 65 -0.72 -16.68 3.34
C ALA A 65 -2.10 -16.76 2.68
N SER A 66 -3.15 -16.31 3.39
CA SER A 66 -4.51 -16.28 2.86
C SER A 66 -4.68 -15.23 1.77
N ALA A 67 -4.05 -14.07 1.91
CA ALA A 67 -4.08 -13.01 0.91
C ALA A 67 -3.40 -13.43 -0.41
N VAL A 68 -2.21 -14.04 -0.31
CA VAL A 68 -1.49 -14.59 -1.47
C VAL A 68 -2.32 -15.65 -2.19
N GLN A 69 -2.93 -16.58 -1.45
CA GLN A 69 -3.82 -17.58 -2.04
C GLN A 69 -5.04 -16.94 -2.73
N GLY A 70 -5.61 -15.89 -2.13
CA GLY A 70 -6.73 -15.12 -2.70
C GLY A 70 -6.36 -14.44 -4.02
N ALA A 71 -5.23 -13.74 -4.06
CA ALA A 71 -4.70 -13.09 -5.26
C ALA A 71 -4.44 -14.10 -6.39
N GLN A 72 -3.77 -15.22 -6.07
CA GLN A 72 -3.50 -16.30 -7.02
C GLN A 72 -4.79 -16.95 -7.55
N ALA A 73 -5.77 -17.18 -6.68
CA ALA A 73 -7.06 -17.75 -7.06
C ALA A 73 -7.87 -16.81 -7.98
N ALA A 74 -7.68 -15.50 -7.87
CA ALA A 74 -8.28 -14.51 -8.75
C ALA A 74 -7.54 -14.32 -10.09
N GLY A 75 -6.35 -14.89 -10.23
CA GLY A 75 -5.57 -14.87 -11.47
C GLY A 75 -4.42 -13.86 -11.51
N ILE A 76 -4.10 -13.18 -10.39
CA ILE A 76 -2.92 -12.32 -10.32
C ILE A 76 -1.67 -13.19 -10.39
N SER A 77 -0.84 -12.95 -11.41
CA SER A 77 0.26 -13.86 -11.77
C SER A 77 1.58 -13.54 -11.07
N THR A 78 1.78 -12.28 -10.66
CA THR A 78 3.01 -11.84 -9.99
C THR A 78 2.67 -11.35 -8.58
N ILE A 79 3.26 -12.00 -7.59
CA ILE A 79 3.04 -11.69 -6.18
C ILE A 79 4.37 -11.23 -5.59
N ASP A 80 4.50 -9.94 -5.30
CA ASP A 80 5.61 -9.40 -4.54
C ASP A 80 5.17 -9.16 -3.09
N LEU A 81 6.14 -9.02 -2.20
CA LEU A 81 5.95 -8.67 -0.81
C LEU A 81 6.83 -7.48 -0.48
N TYR A 82 6.45 -6.66 0.49
CA TYR A 82 7.34 -5.63 1.04
C TYR A 82 7.41 -5.71 2.56
N ALA A 83 8.56 -5.34 3.09
CA ALA A 83 8.83 -5.32 4.52
C ALA A 83 9.29 -3.91 4.90
N PHE A 84 8.46 -3.21 5.66
CA PHE A 84 8.89 -1.99 6.34
C PHE A 84 9.79 -2.39 7.52
N LEU A 85 11.06 -2.03 7.44
CA LEU A 85 12.07 -2.33 8.46
C LEU A 85 12.77 -1.06 8.86
N CYS A 86 12.98 -0.87 10.16
CA CYS A 86 13.68 0.29 10.70
C CYS A 86 14.60 -0.11 11.86
N ASN A 87 15.74 0.55 12.02
CA ASN A 87 16.75 0.12 12.99
C ASN A 87 16.39 0.43 14.46
N GLN A 88 15.45 1.35 14.69
CA GLN A 88 14.88 1.63 16.03
C GLN A 88 13.58 0.86 16.30
N CYS A 89 13.04 0.15 15.30
CA CYS A 89 11.86 -0.70 15.48
C CYS A 89 12.20 -1.86 16.42
N SER A 90 11.35 -2.10 17.40
CA SER A 90 11.51 -3.21 18.34
C SER A 90 11.62 -4.55 17.60
N GLY A 91 12.68 -5.32 17.88
CA GLY A 91 12.89 -6.65 17.31
C GLY A 91 13.55 -6.68 15.93
N ASN A 92 13.83 -5.52 15.31
CA ASN A 92 14.37 -5.47 13.96
C ASN A 92 15.89 -5.42 13.89
N SER A 93 16.57 -5.07 14.99
CA SER A 93 18.04 -4.97 15.03
C SER A 93 18.64 -6.22 15.70
N PRO A 94 19.51 -6.98 15.00
CA PRO A 94 20.00 -6.75 13.65
C PRO A 94 18.98 -7.11 12.55
N SER A 95 19.05 -6.42 11.42
CA SER A 95 18.11 -6.60 10.29
C SER A 95 18.15 -8.02 9.73
N SER A 96 19.31 -8.68 9.84
CA SER A 96 19.51 -10.08 9.48
C SER A 96 18.54 -11.02 10.22
N SER A 97 18.23 -10.74 11.49
CA SER A 97 17.26 -11.54 12.26
C SER A 97 15.83 -11.32 11.78
N ALA A 98 15.47 -10.09 11.42
CA ALA A 98 14.15 -9.78 10.87
C ALA A 98 13.93 -10.47 9.52
N ILE A 99 14.89 -10.34 8.59
CA ILE A 99 14.83 -10.97 7.27
C ILE A 99 14.77 -12.50 7.38
N GLN A 100 15.62 -13.13 8.21
CA GLN A 100 15.56 -14.57 8.44
C GLN A 100 14.20 -15.02 8.99
N SER A 101 13.62 -14.24 9.89
CA SER A 101 12.29 -14.51 10.47
C SER A 101 11.17 -14.38 9.44
N ILE A 102 11.21 -13.38 8.56
CA ILE A 102 10.25 -13.21 7.46
C ILE A 102 10.33 -14.41 6.51
N VAL A 103 11.54 -14.73 6.03
CA VAL A 103 11.74 -15.81 5.05
C VAL A 103 11.36 -17.16 5.64
N SER A 104 11.73 -17.44 6.89
CA SER A 104 11.36 -18.71 7.54
C SER A 104 9.84 -18.83 7.73
N GLN A 105 9.14 -17.76 8.09
CA GLN A 105 7.67 -17.78 8.22
C GLN A 105 6.98 -17.98 6.88
N LEU A 106 7.41 -17.27 5.82
CA LEU A 106 6.89 -17.46 4.46
C LEU A 106 7.07 -18.91 3.98
N GLN A 107 8.22 -19.53 4.26
CA GLN A 107 8.46 -20.95 3.95
C GLN A 107 7.55 -21.88 4.74
N ASN A 108 7.35 -21.63 6.03
CA ASN A 108 6.47 -22.42 6.89
C ASN A 108 4.99 -22.32 6.45
N ASP A 109 4.59 -21.13 5.98
CA ASP A 109 3.24 -20.86 5.48
C ASP A 109 3.02 -21.35 4.04
N GLY A 110 4.08 -21.82 3.36
CA GLY A 110 4.02 -22.26 1.97
C GLY A 110 3.76 -21.13 0.98
N VAL A 111 4.15 -19.90 1.31
CA VAL A 111 3.94 -18.72 0.48
C VAL A 111 5.00 -18.64 -0.62
N SER A 112 4.55 -18.60 -1.87
CA SER A 112 5.38 -18.33 -3.04
C SER A 112 5.23 -16.87 -3.46
N TYR A 113 6.35 -16.19 -3.66
CA TYR A 113 6.42 -14.78 -4.06
C TYR A 113 7.61 -14.55 -5.00
N ASN A 114 7.61 -13.43 -5.72
CA ASN A 114 8.54 -13.10 -6.78
C ASN A 114 9.68 -12.19 -6.30
N MET A 115 9.37 -11.18 -5.47
CA MET A 115 10.30 -10.19 -4.93
C MET A 115 9.95 -9.86 -3.48
N LEU A 116 10.97 -9.64 -2.65
CA LEU A 116 10.85 -8.97 -1.35
C LEU A 116 11.42 -7.55 -1.46
N TRP A 117 10.58 -6.53 -1.31
CA TRP A 117 10.99 -5.13 -1.29
C TRP A 117 11.32 -4.70 0.14
N ILE A 118 12.50 -4.13 0.36
CA ILE A 118 12.85 -3.45 1.61
C ILE A 118 12.33 -2.03 1.51
N ASP A 119 11.32 -1.71 2.32
CA ASP A 119 10.71 -0.39 2.37
C ASP A 119 11.51 0.51 3.33
N VAL A 120 12.10 1.55 2.74
CA VAL A 120 13.00 2.51 3.39
C VAL A 120 12.39 3.91 3.30
N GLU A 121 11.63 4.26 4.33
CA GLU A 121 11.01 5.58 4.51
C GLU A 121 11.03 6.03 5.97
N GLN A 122 11.02 7.34 6.21
CA GLN A 122 11.01 7.93 7.54
C GLN A 122 9.70 7.62 8.31
N CYS A 123 9.83 7.37 9.60
CA CYS A 123 8.73 7.53 10.55
C CYS A 123 9.21 7.95 11.93
N ASP A 124 8.29 8.45 12.75
CA ASP A 124 8.59 8.99 14.08
C ASP A 124 9.24 7.93 14.99
N GLY A 125 10.51 8.14 15.32
CA GLY A 125 11.28 7.26 16.20
C GLY A 125 11.74 5.95 15.55
N CYS A 126 11.65 5.84 14.22
CA CYS A 126 11.99 4.60 13.49
C CYS A 126 13.47 4.50 13.10
N TRP A 127 14.12 5.63 12.88
CA TRP A 127 15.47 5.70 12.35
C TRP A 127 16.40 6.50 13.26
N GLY A 128 17.67 6.08 13.31
CA GLY A 128 18.73 6.71 14.09
C GLY A 128 19.69 7.50 13.20
N ASP A 129 20.99 7.34 13.45
CA ASP A 129 22.04 7.95 12.64
C ASP A 129 22.05 7.41 11.20
N LEU A 130 22.33 8.28 10.22
CA LEU A 130 22.32 7.93 8.80
C LEU A 130 23.27 6.77 8.46
N GLY A 131 24.44 6.70 9.10
CA GLY A 131 25.41 5.62 8.89
C GLY A 131 24.92 4.29 9.44
N ASP A 132 24.31 4.30 10.62
CA ASP A 132 23.73 3.10 11.23
C ASP A 132 22.49 2.63 10.45
N ASN A 133 21.67 3.55 9.95
CA ASN A 133 20.52 3.25 9.09
C ASN A 133 21.01 2.63 7.77
N ALA A 134 22.05 3.19 7.15
CA ALA A 134 22.63 2.68 5.92
C ALA A 134 23.20 1.26 6.10
N ALA A 135 23.93 1.01 7.18
CA ALA A 135 24.45 -0.31 7.51
C ALA A 135 23.32 -1.33 7.76
N PHE A 136 22.24 -0.90 8.41
CA PHE A 136 21.05 -1.72 8.62
C PHE A 136 20.38 -2.13 7.30
N VAL A 137 20.16 -1.19 6.38
CA VAL A 137 19.56 -1.49 5.07
C VAL A 137 20.46 -2.39 4.23
N GLN A 138 21.78 -2.14 4.24
CA GLN A 138 22.75 -2.98 3.55
C GLN A 138 22.73 -4.43 4.10
N GLU A 139 22.73 -4.61 5.42
CA GLU A 139 22.63 -5.94 6.04
C GLU A 139 21.33 -6.66 5.66
N ALA A 140 20.20 -5.94 5.61
CA ALA A 140 18.91 -6.52 5.23
C ALA A 140 18.94 -7.08 3.80
N VAL A 141 19.46 -6.29 2.85
CA VAL A 141 19.61 -6.67 1.44
C VAL A 141 20.57 -7.85 1.29
N GLU A 142 21.75 -7.78 1.89
CA GLU A 142 22.75 -8.86 1.83
C GLU A 142 22.21 -10.16 2.44
N THR A 143 21.47 -10.06 3.54
CA THR A 143 20.84 -11.24 4.18
C THR A 143 19.80 -11.87 3.26
N ALA A 144 18.94 -11.08 2.62
CA ALA A 144 17.94 -11.60 1.68
C ALA A 144 18.59 -12.30 0.48
N GLN A 145 19.61 -11.68 -0.12
CA GLN A 145 20.39 -12.28 -1.21
C GLN A 145 21.05 -13.60 -0.79
N ASN A 146 21.66 -13.65 0.41
CA ASN A 146 22.30 -14.84 0.94
C ASN A 146 21.30 -15.99 1.23
N LEU A 147 20.03 -15.66 1.49
CA LEU A 147 18.93 -16.63 1.62
C LEU A 147 18.35 -17.06 0.27
N GLY A 148 18.86 -16.53 -0.85
CA GLY A 148 18.37 -16.82 -2.20
C GLY A 148 17.06 -16.12 -2.55
N VAL A 149 16.72 -15.04 -1.83
CA VAL A 149 15.54 -14.22 -2.08
C VAL A 149 15.87 -13.13 -3.10
N ASN A 150 15.02 -12.98 -4.12
CA ASN A 150 15.06 -11.79 -4.98
C ASN A 150 14.63 -10.60 -4.13
N VAL A 151 15.52 -9.62 -3.99
CA VAL A 151 15.30 -8.45 -3.15
C VAL A 151 15.44 -7.17 -3.97
N GLY A 152 14.59 -6.19 -3.66
CA GLY A 152 14.63 -4.83 -4.16
C GLY A 152 14.46 -3.82 -3.03
N VAL A 153 14.55 -2.54 -3.34
CA VAL A 153 14.32 -1.44 -2.39
C VAL A 153 13.14 -0.60 -2.86
N TYR A 154 12.24 -0.27 -1.92
CA TYR A 154 11.30 0.83 -2.08
C TYR A 154 11.78 2.06 -1.33
N SER A 155 11.76 3.22 -2.01
CA SER A 155 12.00 4.52 -1.38
C SER A 155 11.65 5.68 -2.33
N SER A 156 11.73 6.92 -1.86
CA SER A 156 11.76 8.10 -2.73
C SER A 156 13.12 8.79 -2.64
N ILE A 157 13.43 9.67 -3.59
CA ILE A 157 14.67 10.47 -3.55
C ILE A 157 14.81 11.27 -2.23
N GLY A 158 13.68 11.77 -1.70
CA GLY A 158 13.64 12.50 -0.44
C GLY A 158 13.82 11.59 0.76
N GLU A 159 13.11 10.46 0.79
CA GLU A 159 13.17 9.48 1.88
C GLU A 159 14.56 8.84 1.97
N TRP A 160 15.15 8.47 0.84
CA TRP A 160 16.46 7.82 0.79
C TRP A 160 17.55 8.69 1.42
N SER A 161 17.64 9.95 0.99
CA SER A 161 18.65 10.89 1.50
C SER A 161 18.46 11.22 2.98
N GLN A 162 17.21 11.30 3.45
CA GLN A 162 16.88 11.57 4.85
C GLN A 162 17.06 10.35 5.75
N THR A 163 16.95 9.13 5.21
CA THR A 163 16.99 7.89 5.99
C THR A 163 18.38 7.28 6.02
N VAL A 164 19.03 7.13 4.87
CA VAL A 164 20.31 6.41 4.73
C VAL A 164 21.44 7.27 4.14
N GLY A 165 21.19 8.57 3.95
CA GLY A 165 22.19 9.52 3.49
C GLY A 165 22.73 9.21 2.10
N ASN A 166 24.02 8.90 2.01
CA ASN A 166 24.72 8.66 0.75
C ASN A 166 24.88 7.18 0.41
N LEU A 167 24.13 6.28 1.06
CA LEU A 167 24.13 4.85 0.71
C LEU A 167 23.86 4.71 -0.78
N SER A 168 24.71 3.95 -1.47
CA SER A 168 24.58 3.71 -2.90
C SER A 168 25.19 2.37 -3.29
N GLY A 169 24.82 1.87 -4.47
CA GLY A 169 25.45 0.70 -5.06
C GLY A 169 25.07 -0.63 -4.41
N LEU A 170 23.84 -0.74 -3.87
CA LEU A 170 23.32 -1.99 -3.31
C LEU A 170 23.15 -3.11 -4.36
N GLY A 171 23.08 -2.75 -5.66
CA GLY A 171 23.02 -3.73 -6.76
C GLY A 171 21.72 -4.52 -6.82
N VAL A 172 20.61 -3.95 -6.36
CA VAL A 172 19.27 -4.52 -6.36
C VAL A 172 18.29 -3.66 -7.17
N ASP A 173 17.07 -4.14 -7.41
CA ASP A 173 16.05 -3.38 -8.12
C ASP A 173 15.49 -2.21 -7.30
N LEU A 174 15.00 -1.17 -7.97
CA LEU A 174 14.36 0.00 -7.34
C LEU A 174 12.87 0.08 -7.70
N TRP A 175 12.04 0.18 -6.66
CA TRP A 175 10.66 0.62 -6.72
C TRP A 175 10.60 2.04 -6.14
N TYR A 176 10.54 3.07 -6.99
CA TYR A 176 10.61 4.45 -6.51
C TYR A 176 9.22 5.07 -6.35
N ALA A 177 9.05 5.92 -5.35
CA ALA A 177 7.85 6.72 -5.19
C ALA A 177 7.99 8.10 -5.84
N HIS A 178 7.02 8.46 -6.69
CA HIS A 178 6.77 9.83 -7.11
C HIS A 178 5.29 10.00 -7.48
N TYR A 179 4.54 10.71 -6.63
CA TYR A 179 3.08 10.81 -6.73
C TYR A 179 2.60 11.88 -7.72
N ASP A 180 2.86 11.67 -9.00
CA ASP A 180 2.48 12.55 -10.10
C ASP A 180 1.22 12.11 -10.87
N ASN A 181 0.59 11.01 -10.46
CA ASN A 181 -0.54 10.37 -11.13
C ASN A 181 -0.22 9.94 -12.59
N ASN A 182 1.05 9.73 -12.93
CA ASN A 182 1.50 9.34 -14.26
C ASN A 182 2.16 7.96 -14.22
N PRO A 183 1.46 6.90 -14.68
CA PRO A 183 1.99 5.54 -14.68
C PRO A 183 2.96 5.33 -15.84
N SER A 184 4.14 5.95 -15.73
CA SER A 184 5.22 5.79 -16.68
C SER A 184 6.56 6.08 -16.01
N PHE A 185 7.65 5.65 -16.65
CA PHE A 185 9.02 6.02 -16.27
C PHE A 185 9.52 7.29 -16.97
N SER A 186 8.62 8.17 -17.44
CA SER A 186 8.99 9.35 -18.24
C SER A 186 9.79 10.42 -17.47
N ASP A 187 9.79 10.33 -16.16
CA ASP A 187 10.46 11.21 -15.20
C ASP A 187 11.66 10.57 -14.50
N SER A 188 11.94 9.29 -14.74
CA SER A 188 12.92 8.51 -13.96
C SER A 188 14.33 9.13 -13.94
N SER A 189 14.74 9.83 -15.00
CA SER A 189 16.03 10.54 -15.06
C SER A 189 16.17 11.69 -14.05
N PHE A 190 15.06 12.17 -13.47
CA PHE A 190 15.07 13.18 -12.40
C PHE A 190 15.04 12.56 -10.99
N TYR A 191 14.86 11.25 -10.91
CA TYR A 191 14.73 10.47 -9.66
C TYR A 191 15.82 9.40 -9.56
N GLU A 192 17.02 9.71 -10.05
CA GLU A 192 18.21 8.90 -9.84
C GLU A 192 18.81 9.17 -8.45
N PHE A 193 18.83 8.16 -7.60
CA PHE A 193 19.43 8.20 -6.26
C PHE A 193 19.98 6.82 -5.91
N GLY A 194 20.80 6.70 -4.86
CA GLY A 194 21.33 5.40 -4.39
C GLY A 194 22.14 4.60 -5.41
N GLY A 195 22.55 5.21 -6.53
CA GLY A 195 23.22 4.53 -7.64
C GLY A 195 22.28 3.90 -8.68
N TRP A 196 20.96 4.03 -8.52
CA TRP A 196 19.98 3.59 -9.51
C TRP A 196 19.81 4.63 -10.63
N THR A 197 19.89 4.17 -11.88
CA THR A 197 19.61 4.98 -13.09
C THR A 197 18.42 4.43 -13.89
N SER A 198 17.90 3.26 -13.51
CA SER A 198 16.81 2.57 -14.21
C SER A 198 15.94 1.86 -13.16
N PRO A 199 14.81 2.45 -12.74
CA PRO A 199 13.90 1.79 -11.80
C PRO A 199 13.14 0.63 -12.46
N THR A 200 12.74 -0.34 -11.65
CA THR A 200 11.92 -1.49 -12.06
C THR A 200 10.43 -1.20 -11.88
N MET A 201 10.07 -0.38 -10.89
CA MET A 201 8.68 -0.03 -10.56
C MET A 201 8.58 1.42 -10.07
N LYS A 202 7.43 2.05 -10.30
CA LYS A 202 7.07 3.38 -9.79
C LYS A 202 5.77 3.31 -8.99
N GLN A 203 5.75 3.79 -7.75
CA GLN A 203 4.50 4.15 -7.07
C GLN A 203 4.12 5.57 -7.49
N TYR A 204 3.05 5.70 -8.29
CA TYR A 204 2.69 6.95 -8.94
C TYR A 204 1.47 7.64 -8.31
N ALA A 205 0.74 6.94 -7.45
CA ALA A 205 -0.34 7.49 -6.63
C ALA A 205 -0.46 6.68 -5.34
N GLY A 206 -0.65 7.35 -4.21
CA GLY A 206 -0.94 6.73 -2.92
C GLY A 206 -2.36 7.07 -2.43
N ASN A 207 -2.84 6.33 -1.43
CA ASN A 207 -4.19 6.46 -0.84
C ASN A 207 -5.32 6.36 -1.88
N GLY A 208 -5.13 5.52 -2.89
CA GLY A 208 -6.11 5.24 -3.91
C GLY A 208 -7.24 4.32 -3.42
N ASN A 209 -8.25 4.15 -4.26
CA ASN A 209 -9.29 3.15 -4.04
C ASN A 209 -9.56 2.40 -5.34
N GLU A 210 -9.41 1.08 -5.30
CA GLU A 210 -9.80 0.19 -6.38
C GLU A 210 -10.65 -0.94 -5.81
N CYS A 211 -11.79 -1.21 -6.43
CA CYS A 211 -12.71 -2.27 -5.97
C CYS A 211 -13.18 -2.11 -4.52
N GLY A 212 -13.20 -0.88 -3.98
CA GLY A 212 -13.54 -0.61 -2.58
C GLY A 212 -12.39 -0.86 -1.59
N VAL A 213 -11.22 -1.28 -2.08
CA VAL A 213 -10.02 -1.55 -1.28
C VAL A 213 -9.09 -0.33 -1.33
N SER A 214 -8.50 0.03 -0.19
CA SER A 214 -7.44 1.04 -0.13
C SER A 214 -6.19 0.49 -0.80
N VAL A 215 -5.69 1.17 -1.82
CA VAL A 215 -4.54 0.73 -2.62
C VAL A 215 -3.61 1.89 -2.88
N ASP A 216 -2.33 1.60 -2.93
CA ASP A 216 -1.39 2.46 -3.64
C ASP A 216 -1.17 1.89 -5.05
N MET A 217 -1.01 2.77 -6.03
CA MET A 217 -1.00 2.41 -7.45
C MET A 217 0.41 2.48 -8.02
N ASN A 218 0.75 1.43 -8.74
CA ASN A 218 2.10 1.17 -9.22
C ASN A 218 2.13 0.91 -10.73
N PHE A 219 3.22 1.33 -11.34
CA PHE A 219 3.54 1.07 -12.73
C PHE A 219 4.84 0.28 -12.79
N PHE A 220 4.86 -0.79 -13.60
CA PHE A 220 6.08 -1.52 -13.91
C PHE A 220 6.26 -1.66 -15.43
N GLY A 221 7.34 -2.28 -15.89
CA GLY A 221 7.47 -2.68 -17.29
C GLY A 221 7.47 -1.54 -18.33
N SER A 222 6.80 -1.75 -19.46
CA SER A 222 6.81 -0.87 -20.65
C SER A 222 5.46 -0.75 -21.38
N GLY A 223 4.45 -1.44 -20.87
CA GLY A 223 3.06 -1.42 -21.32
C GLY A 223 2.32 -0.19 -20.82
N THR A 224 1.00 -0.24 -20.91
CA THR A 224 0.14 0.88 -20.54
C THR A 224 -0.69 0.52 -19.33
N CYS A 225 -0.55 1.28 -18.24
CA CYS A 225 -1.50 1.25 -17.15
C CYS A 225 -2.50 2.39 -17.36
N SER A 226 -3.79 2.05 -17.46
CA SER A 226 -4.83 3.09 -17.49
C SER A 226 -5.07 3.53 -16.06
N ALA A 227 -4.56 4.71 -15.68
CA ALA A 227 -4.88 5.30 -14.39
C ALA A 227 -6.40 5.31 -14.22
N SER A 228 -6.90 4.61 -13.21
CA SER A 228 -8.33 4.62 -12.91
C SER A 228 -8.67 6.02 -12.41
N THR A 229 -9.10 6.90 -13.32
CA THR A 229 -9.70 8.17 -12.92
C THR A 229 -10.94 7.82 -12.11
N GLY A 230 -10.82 7.89 -10.79
CA GLY A 230 -11.92 7.88 -9.84
C GLY A 230 -12.88 9.01 -10.23
N SER A 231 -13.79 8.69 -11.13
CA SER A 231 -14.88 9.56 -11.51
C SER A 231 -15.87 9.50 -10.34
N GLY A 232 -15.60 10.32 -9.32
CA GLY A 232 -16.64 10.80 -8.43
C GLY A 232 -17.68 11.50 -9.29
N SER A 233 -18.68 10.76 -9.76
CA SER A 233 -19.83 11.28 -10.49
C SER A 233 -20.73 12.04 -9.52
N GLY A 234 -20.28 13.21 -9.10
CA GLY A 234 -21.11 14.27 -8.52
C GLY A 234 -21.62 15.15 -9.64
N SER A 235 -22.60 14.65 -10.41
CA SER A 235 -23.32 15.45 -11.41
C SER A 235 -24.81 15.38 -11.14
N SER A 236 -25.27 16.37 -10.39
CA SER A 236 -26.67 16.78 -10.31
C SER A 236 -27.01 17.54 -11.60
N SER A 237 -27.88 16.97 -12.45
CA SER A 237 -28.58 17.76 -13.47
C SER A 237 -29.78 17.02 -14.05
N GLY A 238 -30.96 17.61 -13.83
CA GLY A 238 -31.94 17.82 -14.90
C GLY A 238 -32.85 16.66 -15.26
N SER A 239 -33.99 16.58 -14.58
CA SER A 239 -35.17 15.90 -15.10
C SER A 239 -35.69 16.61 -16.35
N SER A 240 -35.75 15.90 -17.48
CA SER A 240 -36.49 16.31 -18.67
C SER A 240 -37.52 15.25 -19.02
N SER A 241 -38.78 15.52 -18.69
CA SER A 241 -39.96 14.77 -19.13
C SER A 241 -40.53 15.41 -20.39
N GLY A 242 -40.55 14.64 -21.48
CA GLY A 242 -41.15 15.01 -22.75
C GLY A 242 -42.53 14.37 -22.93
N SER A 243 -43.56 15.22 -22.87
CA SER A 243 -44.77 15.26 -23.72
C SER A 243 -45.61 14.00 -23.95
N SER A 244 -46.83 13.99 -23.40
CA SER A 244 -48.01 13.40 -24.05
C SER A 244 -49.31 14.08 -23.56
N SER A 245 -49.95 14.83 -24.46
CA SER A 245 -51.41 15.04 -24.64
C SER A 245 -52.37 15.06 -23.43
N GLY A 246 -53.17 16.14 -23.30
CA GLY A 246 -54.43 16.10 -22.57
C GLY A 246 -55.00 17.46 -22.18
N SER A 247 -55.88 17.98 -23.02
CA SER A 247 -56.65 19.22 -22.86
C SER A 247 -57.53 19.23 -21.60
N SER A 248 -57.60 20.34 -20.86
CA SER A 248 -58.86 21.03 -20.48
C SER A 248 -58.64 22.16 -19.45
N SER A 249 -59.46 23.18 -19.64
CA SER A 249 -59.57 24.51 -19.04
C SER A 249 -59.95 24.55 -17.56
N GLY A 250 -59.44 25.55 -16.81
CA GLY A 250 -59.97 25.92 -15.49
C GLY A 250 -59.20 27.08 -14.83
N SER A 251 -59.76 28.28 -14.91
CA SER A 251 -59.33 29.54 -14.32
C SER A 251 -59.45 29.60 -12.78
N GLY A 252 -58.55 30.31 -12.10
CA GLY A 252 -58.72 30.67 -10.69
C GLY A 252 -57.53 31.44 -10.08
N SER A 253 -57.68 32.76 -9.99
CA SER A 253 -56.78 33.72 -9.34
C SER A 253 -56.86 33.65 -7.81
N SER A 254 -55.76 33.85 -7.06
CA SER A 254 -55.70 34.74 -5.88
C SER A 254 -54.35 34.71 -5.17
N SER A 255 -53.97 35.92 -4.75
CA SER A 255 -52.79 36.39 -4.01
C SER A 255 -52.82 36.06 -2.51
N GLY A 256 -51.65 35.94 -1.89
CA GLY A 256 -51.51 35.94 -0.42
C GLY A 256 -50.06 36.02 0.05
N SER A 257 -49.61 37.22 0.40
CA SER A 257 -48.36 37.52 1.10
C SER A 257 -48.52 37.31 2.61
N GLY A 258 -47.51 36.79 3.29
CA GLY A 258 -47.51 36.64 4.76
C GLY A 258 -46.09 36.49 5.32
N SER A 259 -45.71 37.46 6.15
CA SER A 259 -44.36 37.70 6.67
C SER A 259 -44.10 37.03 8.03
N SER A 260 -42.80 37.00 8.38
CA SER A 260 -42.21 37.34 9.69
C SER A 260 -42.05 36.33 10.84
N SER A 261 -40.84 36.44 11.44
CA SER A 261 -40.41 36.20 12.84
C SER A 261 -40.22 34.74 13.30
N GLY A 262 -39.16 34.34 14.02
CA GLY A 262 -38.00 35.05 14.57
C GLY A 262 -37.17 34.10 15.46
N SER A 263 -35.90 34.48 15.73
CA SER A 263 -35.17 34.40 17.03
C SER A 263 -34.99 33.00 17.71
N SER A 264 -33.90 32.59 18.36
CA SER A 264 -32.64 33.23 18.80
C SER A 264 -31.79 32.22 19.60
N SER A 265 -30.45 32.36 19.52
CA SER A 265 -29.40 32.26 20.57
C SER A 265 -29.22 31.02 21.48
N GLY A 266 -27.95 30.61 21.63
CA GLY A 266 -27.43 29.89 22.81
C GLY A 266 -25.92 29.65 22.77
N SER A 267 -25.16 30.51 23.44
CA SER A 267 -23.69 30.44 23.65
C SER A 267 -23.37 29.74 24.99
N GLY A 268 -22.22 29.08 25.11
CA GLY A 268 -21.73 28.56 26.40
C GLY A 268 -20.24 28.25 26.42
N SER A 269 -19.49 29.03 27.21
CA SER A 269 -18.08 28.91 27.56
C SER A 269 -17.93 28.46 29.02
N GLY A 270 -16.92 27.66 29.38
CA GLY A 270 -16.68 27.22 30.76
C GLY A 270 -15.31 26.60 31.01
N SER A 271 -14.71 26.99 32.14
CA SER A 271 -13.27 27.01 32.45
C SER A 271 -12.76 25.83 33.32
N SER A 272 -11.45 25.58 33.25
CA SER A 272 -10.48 25.23 34.32
C SER A 272 -10.91 24.43 35.57
N SER A 273 -10.17 23.36 35.93
CA SER A 273 -9.40 23.25 37.19
C SER A 273 -8.71 21.89 37.41
N SER A 274 -7.64 21.96 38.19
CA SER A 274 -6.59 21.01 38.60
C SER A 274 -7.01 19.75 39.37
N GLY A 275 -6.21 18.68 39.25
CA GLY A 275 -6.19 17.54 40.18
C GLY A 275 -4.78 16.93 40.30
N SER A 276 -4.14 17.12 41.45
CA SER A 276 -2.84 16.54 41.84
C SER A 276 -3.03 15.16 42.46
N GLY A 277 -2.12 14.21 42.20
CA GLY A 277 -2.09 12.90 42.86
C GLY A 277 -0.66 12.38 43.01
N SER A 278 -0.10 12.52 44.21
CA SER A 278 1.21 12.03 44.63
C SER A 278 1.14 10.56 45.06
N GLY A 279 2.13 9.75 44.71
CA GLY A 279 2.29 8.38 45.21
C GLY A 279 3.76 7.95 45.22
N SER A 280 4.33 7.86 46.41
CA SER A 280 5.74 7.59 46.74
C SER A 280 5.97 6.15 47.23
N GLY A 281 7.13 5.57 46.89
CA GLY A 281 7.76 4.39 47.54
C GLY A 281 9.01 3.99 46.73
N SER A 282 10.25 4.26 47.16
CA SER A 282 11.06 3.56 48.20
C SER A 282 11.17 2.05 47.91
N SER A 283 12.31 1.34 47.90
CA SER A 283 13.71 1.62 48.25
C SER A 283 14.50 0.29 48.10
N SER A 284 15.77 0.38 47.69
CA SER A 284 16.95 -0.44 48.08
C SER A 284 16.96 -1.97 47.93
N GLY A 285 18.02 -2.48 47.27
CA GLY A 285 18.42 -3.89 47.33
C GLY A 285 19.66 -4.24 46.51
N SER A 286 20.84 -3.76 46.92
CA SER A 286 22.16 -4.18 46.43
C SER A 286 22.55 -5.55 46.98
N GLY A 287 23.12 -6.42 46.14
CA GLY A 287 23.70 -7.72 46.52
C GLY A 287 24.74 -8.20 45.51
N SER A 288 26.01 -8.09 45.89
CA SER A 288 27.20 -8.49 45.15
C SER A 288 27.49 -9.99 45.27
N SER A 289 28.53 -10.42 44.52
CA SER A 289 29.50 -11.50 44.80
C SER A 289 29.39 -12.84 44.04
N SER A 290 30.21 -12.93 42.98
CA SER A 290 31.29 -13.93 42.74
C SER A 290 31.02 -15.44 42.91
N GLY A 291 31.35 -16.20 41.86
CA GLY A 291 31.57 -17.64 41.95
C GLY A 291 32.08 -18.23 40.64
N SER A 292 33.39 -18.15 40.42
CA SER A 292 34.15 -18.84 39.36
C SER A 292 34.15 -20.35 39.59
N GLY A 293 34.11 -21.15 38.51
CA GLY A 293 34.20 -22.61 38.58
C GLY A 293 34.45 -23.25 37.22
N SER A 294 35.69 -23.15 36.74
CA SER A 294 36.26 -23.91 35.63
C SER A 294 36.41 -25.40 35.95
N GLY A 295 36.21 -26.26 34.95
CA GLY A 295 36.49 -27.69 35.05
C GLY A 295 36.49 -28.35 33.67
N SER A 296 37.67 -28.38 33.04
CA SER A 296 37.96 -29.18 31.85
C SER A 296 38.27 -30.63 32.25
N SER A 297 37.70 -31.58 31.51
CA SER A 297 38.23 -32.91 31.17
C SER A 297 37.42 -33.44 30.00
#